data_AF-A0AAV8X888-F1
#
_entry.id   AF-A0AAV8X888-F1
#
_cell.length_a   1.000
_cell.length_b   1.000
_cell.length_c   1.000
_cell.angle_alpha   90.00
_cell.angle_beta   90.00
_cell.angle_gamma   90.00
#
_symmetry.space_group_name_H-M   'P 1'
#
loop_
_entity.id
_entity.type
_entity.pdbx_description
1 polymer ?
#
loop_
_entity_poly.entity_id
_entity_poly.type
_entity_poly.pdbx_seq_one_letter_code
_entity_poly.pdbx_strand_id
1 'polypeptide(L)'
;MNVHINEINKKTERTIMALSRLMPNIRGQTTSKLKILGSVAHSVMLYAAPTWEKAMRNKKYKNMLIKLLRRLAIRVGSAYRTISMEPIQVITGIKPII
;
A
#
# COMPACT_ATOMS: atom_id res chain seq x y z
N MET A 1 8.84 19.69 3.07
CA MET A 1 8.27 18.48 3.70
C MET A 1 6.94 18.04 3.06
N ASN A 2 5.92 18.91 2.95
CA ASN A 2 4.64 18.56 2.29
C ASN A 2 4.78 18.16 0.81
N VAL A 3 5.66 18.83 0.05
CA VAL A 3 5.89 18.54 -1.38
C VAL A 3 6.38 17.10 -1.58
N HIS A 4 7.40 16.69 -0.82
CA HIS A 4 7.98 15.35 -0.91
C HIS A 4 6.98 14.25 -0.53
N ILE A 5 6.21 14.45 0.55
CA ILE A 5 5.15 13.52 0.95
C ILE A 5 4.11 13.38 -0.17
N ASN A 6 3.74 14.49 -0.80
CA ASN A 6 2.74 14.48 -1.87
C ASN A 6 3.25 13.80 -3.15
N GLU A 7 4.53 13.97 -3.48
CA GLU A 7 5.17 13.24 -4.59
C GLU A 7 5.24 11.74 -4.34
N ILE A 8 5.64 11.32 -3.14
CA ILE A 8 5.68 9.91 -2.77
C ILE A 8 4.28 9.30 -2.87
N ASN A 9 3.24 9.99 -2.37
CA ASN A 9 1.87 9.51 -2.52
C ASN A 9 1.48 9.37 -3.98
N LYS A 10 1.74 10.40 -4.82
CA LYS A 10 1.41 10.35 -6.24
C LYS A 10 2.13 9.21 -6.94
N LYS A 11 3.42 9.01 -6.66
CA LYS A 11 4.21 7.90 -7.21
C LYS A 11 3.62 6.56 -6.79
N THR A 12 3.30 6.42 -5.51
CA THR A 12 2.75 5.19 -4.93
C THR A 12 1.35 4.89 -5.45
N GLU A 13 0.50 5.90 -5.60
CA GLU A 13 -0.84 5.76 -6.17
C GLU A 13 -0.78 5.34 -7.64
N ARG A 14 0.12 5.93 -8.43
CA ARG A 14 0.37 5.49 -9.82
C ARG A 14 0.80 4.03 -9.87
N THR A 15 1.71 3.61 -8.98
CA THR A 15 2.11 2.21 -8.87
C THR A 15 0.92 1.33 -8.50
N ILE A 16 0.13 1.68 -7.49
CA ILE A 16 -1.08 0.93 -7.08
C ILE A 16 -2.10 0.84 -8.22
N MET A 17 -2.27 1.90 -9.02
CA MET A 17 -3.16 1.89 -10.18
C MET A 17 -2.66 0.97 -11.30
N ALA A 18 -1.37 1.03 -11.62
CA ALA A 18 -0.75 0.12 -12.58
C ALA A 18 -0.89 -1.34 -12.11
N LEU A 19 -0.62 -1.61 -10.83
CA LEU A 19 -0.84 -2.90 -10.21
C LEU A 19 -2.30 -3.33 -10.27
N SER A 20 -3.25 -2.43 -10.01
CA SER A 20 -4.68 -2.74 -10.09
C SER A 20 -5.12 -3.15 -11.50
N ARG A 21 -4.49 -2.62 -12.55
CA ARG A 21 -4.76 -3.03 -13.95
C ARG A 21 -4.16 -4.40 -14.26
N LEU A 22 -2.97 -4.67 -13.73
CA LEU A 22 -2.32 -5.98 -13.87
C LEU A 22 -3.01 -7.06 -13.04
N MET A 23 -3.64 -6.71 -11.91
CA MET A 23 -4.15 -7.62 -10.89
C MET A 23 -5.68 -7.51 -10.76
N PRO A 24 -6.46 -8.00 -11.74
CA PRO A 24 -7.91 -8.06 -11.60
C PRO A 24 -8.30 -9.00 -10.45
N ASN A 25 -9.29 -8.61 -9.64
CA ASN A 25 -9.74 -9.41 -8.48
C ASN A 25 -10.27 -10.79 -8.89
N ILE A 26 -10.83 -10.91 -10.08
CA ILE A 26 -11.42 -12.14 -10.64
C ILE A 26 -10.68 -12.36 -11.96
N ARG A 27 -9.99 -13.51 -12.11
CA ARG A 27 -9.16 -13.98 -13.26
C ARG A 27 -7.65 -14.21 -13.01
N GLY A 28 -7.27 -14.71 -11.83
CA GLY A 28 -6.23 -15.75 -11.74
C GLY A 28 -4.77 -15.34 -12.00
N GLN A 29 -4.27 -14.26 -11.39
CA GLN A 29 -2.83 -14.16 -11.15
C GLN A 29 -2.48 -14.90 -9.85
N THR A 30 -1.43 -15.73 -9.88
CA THR A 30 -0.97 -16.48 -8.70
C THR A 30 -0.56 -15.53 -7.59
N THR A 31 -0.99 -15.80 -6.36
CA THR A 31 -0.72 -15.01 -5.14
C THR A 31 0.76 -14.64 -4.98
N SER A 32 1.68 -15.50 -5.44
CA SER A 32 3.13 -15.29 -5.44
C SER A 32 3.56 -14.09 -6.30
N LYS A 33 3.03 -13.95 -7.52
CA LYS A 33 3.31 -12.81 -8.41
C LYS A 33 2.74 -11.52 -7.82
N LEU A 34 1.57 -11.62 -7.19
CA LEU A 34 0.91 -10.51 -6.51
C LEU A 34 1.71 -10.02 -5.30
N LYS A 35 2.29 -10.93 -4.53
CA LYS A 35 3.17 -10.59 -3.38
C LYS A 35 4.44 -9.88 -3.81
N ILE A 36 5.07 -10.30 -4.91
CA ILE A 36 6.27 -9.62 -5.45
C ILE A 36 5.92 -8.19 -5.89
N LEU A 37 4.83 -8.01 -6.62
CA LEU A 37 4.41 -6.68 -7.05
C LEU A 37 4.00 -5.79 -5.87
N GLY A 38 3.31 -6.36 -4.89
CA GLY A 38 2.97 -5.70 -3.64
C GLY A 38 4.20 -5.29 -2.83
N SER A 39 5.24 -6.14 -2.79
CA SER A 39 6.47 -5.83 -2.07
C SER A 39 7.22 -4.65 -2.68
N VAL A 40 7.25 -4.50 -4.00
CA VAL A 40 7.86 -3.32 -4.65
C VAL A 40 7.19 -2.03 -4.19
N ALA A 41 5.85 -1.97 -4.23
CA ALA A 41 5.13 -0.79 -3.80
C ALA A 41 5.24 -0.55 -2.29
N HIS A 42 5.34 -1.61 -1.48
CA HIS A 42 5.65 -1.51 -0.06
C HIS A 42 7.08 -0.98 0.19
N SER A 43 8.08 -1.45 -0.54
CA SER A 43 9.46 -0.95 -0.47
C SER A 43 9.56 0.53 -0.83
N VAL A 44 8.81 1.00 -1.84
CA VAL A 44 8.73 2.43 -2.18
C VAL A 44 8.19 3.26 -1.00
N MET A 45 7.20 2.74 -0.27
CA MET A 45 6.70 3.40 0.94
C MET A 45 7.72 3.39 2.08
N LEU A 46 8.44 2.28 2.28
CA LEU A 46 9.47 2.12 3.31
C LEU A 46 10.72 2.96 3.05
N TYR A 47 11.09 3.18 1.79
CA TYR A 47 12.20 4.07 1.45
C TYR A 47 11.97 5.50 1.99
N ALA A 48 10.72 5.93 2.03
CA ALA A 48 10.31 7.21 2.59
C ALA A 48 10.15 7.19 4.14
N ALA A 49 10.51 6.10 4.84
CA ALA A 49 10.32 5.95 6.29
C ALA A 49 10.82 7.12 7.14
N PRO A 50 12.02 7.71 6.91
CA PRO A 50 12.48 8.87 7.69
C PRO A 50 11.57 10.09 7.55
N THR A 51 10.87 10.22 6.42
CA THR A 51 9.93 11.31 6.17
C THR A 51 8.56 11.01 6.79
N TRP A 52 8.19 9.73 6.86
CA TRP A 52 6.96 9.28 7.52
C TRP A 52 7.02 9.44 9.03
N GLU A 53 8.17 9.22 9.67
CA GLU A 53 8.33 9.37 11.12
C GLU A 53 7.85 10.75 11.60
N LYS A 54 8.31 11.81 10.92
CA LYS A 54 7.90 13.18 11.23
C LYS A 54 6.46 13.47 10.78
N ALA A 55 6.00 12.86 9.68
CA ALA A 55 4.64 13.03 9.16
C ALA A 55 3.56 12.31 10.00
N MET A 56 3.91 11.18 10.65
CA MET A 56 3.03 10.38 11.49
C MET A 56 2.56 11.12 12.74
N ARG A 57 3.28 12.16 13.15
CA ARG A 57 2.83 13.11 14.19
C ARG A 57 1.53 13.81 13.80
N ASN A 58 1.23 13.91 12.50
CA ASN A 58 -0.02 14.45 12.00
C ASN A 58 -1.00 13.32 11.62
N LYS A 59 -2.16 13.29 12.28
CA LYS A 59 -3.24 12.33 12.04
C LYS A 59 -3.68 12.27 10.57
N LYS A 60 -3.64 13.40 9.84
CA LYS A 60 -3.99 13.46 8.41
C LYS A 60 -3.05 12.61 7.56
N TYR A 61 -1.75 12.74 7.77
CA TYR A 61 -0.75 11.98 6.99
C TYR A 61 -0.71 10.51 7.38
N LYS A 62 -0.89 10.20 8.67
CA LYS A 62 -1.06 8.82 9.15
C LYS A 62 -2.26 8.13 8.47
N ASN A 63 -3.42 8.78 8.44
CA ASN A 63 -4.63 8.25 7.80
C ASN A 63 -4.46 8.06 6.29
N MET A 64 -3.72 8.95 5.64
CA MET A 64 -3.44 8.86 4.21
C MET A 64 -2.53 7.66 3.89
N LEU A 65 -1.48 7.43 4.69
CA LEU A 65 -0.61 6.26 4.56
C LEU A 65 -1.38 4.95 4.80
N ILE A 66 -2.21 4.89 5.84
CA ILE A 66 -3.13 3.77 6.13
C ILE A 66 -4.02 3.45 4.91
N LYS A 67 -4.63 4.47 4.31
CA LYS A 67 -5.49 4.30 3.13
C LYS A 67 -4.73 3.72 1.94
N LEU A 68 -3.50 4.17 1.70
CA LEU A 68 -2.65 3.66 0.62
C LEU A 68 -2.23 2.21 0.86
N LEU A 69 -1.75 1.88 2.06
CA LEU A 69 -1.37 0.51 2.43
C LEU A 69 -2.55 -0.45 2.36
N ARG A 70 -3.73 -0.04 2.83
CA ARG A 70 -4.95 -0.86 2.74
C ARG A 70 -5.33 -1.14 1.29
N ARG A 71 -5.27 -0.13 0.40
CA ARG A 71 -5.55 -0.33 -1.04
C ARG A 71 -4.59 -1.35 -1.65
N LEU A 72 -3.30 -1.23 -1.33
CA LEU A 72 -2.27 -2.17 -1.80
C LEU A 72 -2.52 -3.58 -1.27
N ALA A 73 -2.75 -3.75 0.02
CA ALA A 73 -2.99 -5.04 0.65
C ALA A 73 -4.25 -5.74 0.11
N ILE A 74 -5.33 -4.98 -0.12
CA ILE A 74 -6.55 -5.50 -0.74
C ILE A 74 -6.26 -6.06 -2.15
N ARG A 75 -5.42 -5.38 -2.93
CA ARG A 75 -5.02 -5.87 -4.26
C ARG A 75 -4.17 -7.12 -4.18
N VAL A 76 -3.17 -7.14 -3.28
CA VAL A 76 -2.27 -8.29 -3.09
C VAL A 76 -3.02 -9.53 -2.62
N GLY A 77 -3.97 -9.36 -1.70
CA GLY A 77 -4.79 -10.45 -1.18
C GLY A 77 -6.07 -10.71 -1.97
N SER A 78 -6.29 -10.02 -3.10
CA SER A 78 -7.53 -10.08 -3.90
C SER A 78 -8.81 -9.96 -3.05
N ALA A 79 -8.76 -9.20 -1.96
CA ALA A 79 -9.85 -9.08 -1.00
C ALA A 79 -10.92 -8.07 -1.43
N TYR A 80 -12.06 -8.10 -0.75
CA TYR A 80 -13.11 -7.11 -0.93
C TYR A 80 -12.78 -5.79 -0.24
N ARG A 81 -13.36 -4.69 -0.74
CA ARG A 81 -13.15 -3.33 -0.21
C ARG A 81 -13.57 -3.14 1.25
N THR A 82 -14.43 -4.02 1.77
CA THR A 82 -14.98 -3.99 3.13
C THR A 82 -13.98 -4.43 4.21
N ILE A 83 -12.92 -5.16 3.86
CA ILE A 83 -11.95 -5.67 4.84
C ILE A 83 -11.20 -4.52 5.53
N SER A 84 -11.06 -4.57 6.86
CA SER A 84 -10.22 -3.62 7.60
C SER A 84 -8.73 -3.86 7.31
N MET A 85 -7.88 -2.95 7.80
CA MET A 85 -6.45 -2.99 7.50
C MET A 85 -5.73 -4.14 8.21
N GLU A 86 -6.04 -4.41 9.49
CA GLU A 86 -5.30 -5.43 10.24
C GLU A 86 -5.48 -6.84 9.66
N PRO A 87 -6.70 -7.31 9.33
CA PRO A 87 -6.91 -8.65 8.80
C PRO A 87 -6.24 -8.86 7.44
N ILE A 88 -6.30 -7.86 6.54
CA ILE A 88 -5.67 -8.00 5.22
C ILE A 88 -4.13 -8.00 5.31
N GLN A 89 -3.55 -7.31 6.28
CA GLN A 89 -2.11 -7.36 6.53
C GLN A 89 -1.66 -8.75 6.96
N VAL A 90 -2.42 -9.42 7.83
CA VAL A 90 -2.15 -10.80 8.24
C VAL A 90 -2.21 -11.76 7.05
N ILE A 91 -3.26 -11.65 6.23
CA ILE A 91 -3.45 -12.52 5.05
C ILE A 91 -2.33 -12.33 4.02
N THR A 92 -1.91 -11.08 3.81
CA THR A 92 -0.91 -10.74 2.77
C THR A 92 0.53 -10.86 3.26
N GLY A 93 0.77 -10.85 4.57
CA GLY A 93 2.11 -10.77 5.17
C GLY A 93 2.75 -9.39 5.03
N ILE A 94 1.96 -8.35 4.74
CA ILE A 94 2.46 -6.97 4.60
C ILE A 94 2.69 -6.40 6.01
N LYS A 95 3.96 -6.18 6.35
CA LYS A 95 4.35 -5.57 7.63
C LYS A 95 3.72 -4.18 7.82
N PRO A 96 3.18 -3.85 9.00
CA PRO A 96 2.75 -2.49 9.30
C PRO A 96 3.93 -1.52 9.23
N ILE A 97 3.72 -0.36 8.59
CA ILE A 97 4.66 0.77 8.64
C ILE A 97 4.46 1.58 9.94
N ILE A 98 3.37 1.32 10.67
CA ILE A 98 2.94 1.99 11.90
C ILE A 98 3.48 1.26 13.12
#